data_AF-A0A7C1VVF8-F1
#
_entry.id   AF-A0A7C1VVF8-F1
#
_cell.length_a   1.000
_cell.length_b   1.000
_cell.length_c   1.000
_cell.angle_alpha   90.00
_cell.angle_beta   90.00
_cell.angle_gamma   90.00
#
_symmetry.space_group_name_H-M   'P 1'
#
loop_
_entity.id
_entity.type
_entity.pdbx_description
1 polymer ?
#
loop_
_entity_poly.entity_id
_entity_poly.type
_entity_poly.pdbx_seq_one_letter_code
_entity_poly.pdbx_strand_id
1 'polypeptide(L)'
;MGSIKDTAKNYVSKAKVKNISELSVVSVDLAVLDEDNAEWPYSYIEVGGERYKVPASVLANLKAILEENEALKTFKVKKTGEGLDARYTVIPLS
;
A
#
# COMPACT_ATOMS: atom_id res chain seq x y z
N MET A 1 10.31 31.89 9.84
CA MET A 1 10.33 31.20 8.53
C MET A 1 11.43 30.16 8.58
N GLY A 2 11.09 28.88 8.68
CA GLY A 2 12.06 27.80 8.82
C GLY A 2 12.76 27.52 7.49
N SER A 3 14.08 27.46 7.52
CA SER A 3 14.88 27.15 6.33
C SER A 3 14.67 25.69 5.90
N ILE A 4 14.97 25.33 4.64
CA ILE A 4 14.98 23.93 4.18
C ILE A 4 15.81 23.04 5.13
N LYS A 5 16.83 23.61 5.79
CA LYS A 5 17.68 22.94 6.77
C LYS A 5 16.93 22.56 8.06
N ASP A 6 15.99 23.38 8.51
CA ASP A 6 15.13 23.10 9.67
C ASP A 6 14.07 22.05 9.34
N THR A 7 13.50 22.10 8.13
CA THR A 7 12.57 21.07 7.64
C THR A 7 13.25 19.72 7.45
N ALA A 8 14.49 19.70 6.91
CA ALA A 8 15.26 18.47 6.72
C ALA A 8 15.69 17.82 8.05
N LYS A 9 16.01 18.60 9.08
CA LYS A 9 16.38 18.07 10.41
C LYS A 9 15.19 17.48 11.17
N ASN A 10 13.98 17.99 10.93
CA ASN A 10 12.74 17.47 11.50
C ASN A 10 12.04 16.43 10.59
N TYR A 11 12.67 16.07 9.47
CA TYR A 11 12.18 15.01 8.59
C TYR A 11 12.45 13.65 9.25
N VAL A 12 11.51 13.25 10.11
CA VAL A 12 11.34 11.86 10.47
C VAL A 12 10.63 11.24 9.27
N SER A 13 11.14 10.16 8.67
CA SER A 13 10.35 9.32 7.77
C SER A 13 9.16 8.78 8.57
N LYS A 14 8.09 9.56 8.69
CA LYS A 14 6.97 9.36 9.63
C LYS A 14 6.18 8.07 9.35
N ALA A 15 6.41 7.44 8.22
CA ALA A 15 5.81 6.18 7.86
C ALA A 15 6.86 5.07 7.87
N LYS A 16 7.07 4.41 9.01
CA LYS A 16 7.48 2.98 9.02
C LYS A 16 6.29 2.13 8.53
N VAL A 17 5.76 2.47 7.36
CA VAL A 17 4.64 1.76 6.77
C VAL A 17 5.26 0.90 5.69
N LYS A 18 5.22 -0.41 5.91
CA LYS A 18 5.72 -1.38 4.94
C LYS A 18 4.88 -1.30 3.67
N ASN A 19 5.39 -1.79 2.55
CA ASN A 19 4.60 -1.84 1.33
C ASN A 19 3.79 -3.14 1.31
N ILE A 20 2.54 -3.10 0.82
CA ILE A 20 1.73 -4.32 0.62
C ILE A 20 2.45 -5.38 -0.25
N SER A 21 3.41 -4.97 -1.08
CA SER A 21 4.25 -5.89 -1.88
C SER A 21 5.20 -6.76 -1.06
N GLU A 22 5.40 -6.45 0.23
CA GLU A 22 6.22 -7.26 1.14
C GLU A 22 5.40 -8.42 1.73
N LEU A 23 4.07 -8.40 1.58
CA LEU A 23 3.21 -9.50 1.99
C LEU A 23 3.21 -10.59 0.91
N SER A 24 3.46 -11.83 1.34
CA SER A 24 3.43 -13.00 0.45
C SER A 24 2.00 -13.36 0.01
N VAL A 25 1.03 -13.12 0.89
CA VAL A 25 -0.39 -13.35 0.65
C VAL A 25 -1.20 -12.31 1.42
N VAL A 26 -2.26 -11.82 0.80
CA VAL A 26 -3.19 -10.82 1.32
C VAL A 26 -4.60 -11.35 1.07
N SER A 27 -5.46 -11.30 2.08
CA SER A 27 -6.87 -11.68 1.92
C SER A 27 -7.68 -10.47 1.43
N VAL A 28 -8.65 -10.71 0.54
CA VAL A 28 -9.55 -9.66 0.04
C VAL A 28 -10.47 -9.13 1.14
N ASP A 29 -10.73 -9.92 2.17
CA ASP A 29 -11.58 -9.58 3.32
C ASP A 29 -10.88 -8.63 4.32
N LEU A 30 -9.60 -8.29 4.12
CA LEU A 30 -8.90 -7.35 4.99
C LEU A 30 -9.48 -5.94 4.83
N ALA A 31 -9.77 -5.32 5.98
CA ALA A 31 -10.23 -3.93 6.01
C ALA A 31 -9.12 -2.98 5.56
N VAL A 32 -9.38 -2.24 4.49
CA VAL A 32 -8.56 -1.10 4.07
C VAL A 32 -8.95 0.10 4.93
N LEU A 33 -7.95 0.72 5.55
CA LEU A 33 -8.08 1.89 6.39
C LEU A 33 -7.41 3.08 5.70
N ASP A 34 -7.99 4.27 5.82
CA ASP A 34 -7.43 5.49 5.27
C ASP A 34 -6.84 6.37 6.38
N GLU A 35 -5.59 6.83 6.20
CA GLU A 35 -4.94 7.77 7.12
C GLU A 35 -5.13 9.20 6.62
N ASP A 36 -6.29 9.78 6.89
CA ASP A 36 -6.62 11.17 6.51
C ASP A 36 -5.89 12.22 7.35
N ASN A 37 -5.36 11.86 8.52
CA ASN A 37 -4.64 12.78 9.41
C ASN A 37 -3.17 13.02 9.02
N ALA A 38 -2.68 12.36 7.95
CA ALA A 38 -1.33 12.59 7.45
C ALA A 38 -1.27 13.79 6.50
N GLU A 39 -0.11 14.47 6.42
CA GLU A 39 0.16 15.51 5.40
C GLU A 39 -0.08 15.02 3.96
N TRP A 40 -0.06 13.69 3.76
CA TRP A 40 -0.40 13.02 2.52
C TRP A 40 -1.30 11.84 2.86
N PRO A 41 -2.61 11.91 2.59
CA PRO A 41 -3.50 10.80 2.88
C PRO A 41 -3.10 9.55 2.11
N TYR A 42 -3.16 8.41 2.78
CA TYR A 42 -2.83 7.11 2.18
C TYR A 42 -3.68 5.99 2.78
N SER A 43 -4.04 5.04 1.94
CA SER A 43 -4.69 3.81 2.37
C SER A 43 -3.66 2.80 2.86
N TYR A 44 -4.01 2.03 3.89
CA TYR A 44 -3.20 0.97 4.45
C TYR A 44 -4.07 -0.20 4.96
N ILE A 45 -3.46 -1.36 5.12
CA ILE A 45 -4.04 -2.52 5.78
C ILE A 45 -3.20 -2.85 7.01
N GLU A 46 -3.82 -3.48 8.01
CA GLU A 46 -3.12 -3.97 9.19
C GLU A 46 -3.05 -5.50 9.16
N VAL A 47 -1.84 -6.05 9.23
CA VAL A 47 -1.61 -7.50 9.23
C VAL A 47 -0.59 -7.82 10.32
N GLY A 48 -0.98 -8.62 11.31
CA GLY A 48 -0.09 -9.01 12.42
C GLY A 48 0.37 -7.84 13.30
N GLY A 49 -0.42 -6.77 13.39
CA GLY A 49 -0.04 -5.54 14.12
C GLY A 49 0.92 -4.63 13.35
N GLU A 50 1.23 -4.95 12.10
CA GLU A 50 2.02 -4.10 11.21
C GLU A 50 1.15 -3.45 10.14
N ARG A 51 1.43 -2.17 9.85
CA ARG A 51 0.72 -1.40 8.82
C ARG A 51 1.42 -1.50 7.47
N TYR A 52 0.66 -1.86 6.46
CA TYR A 52 1.12 -1.97 5.08
C TYR A 52 0.38 -0.99 4.19
N LYS A 53 1.12 -0.09 3.53
CA LYS A 53 0.58 0.90 2.61
C LYS A 53 0.04 0.20 1.37
N VAL A 54 -1.16 0.60 0.98
CA VAL A 54 -1.83 0.12 -0.23
C VAL A 54 -1.87 1.28 -1.24
N PRO A 55 -1.09 1.21 -2.32
CA PRO A 55 -1.18 2.17 -3.41
C PRO A 55 -2.55 2.11 -4.11
N ALA A 56 -3.05 3.25 -4.58
CA ALA A 56 -4.29 3.31 -5.36
C ALA A 56 -4.24 2.38 -6.60
N SER A 57 -3.08 2.21 -7.23
CA SER A 57 -2.90 1.28 -8.35
C SER A 57 -3.18 -0.18 -7.98
N VAL A 58 -2.91 -0.59 -6.74
CA VAL A 58 -3.21 -1.95 -6.26
C VAL A 58 -4.73 -2.12 -6.13
N LEU A 59 -5.43 -1.15 -5.54
CA LEU A 59 -6.88 -1.17 -5.41
C LEU A 59 -7.57 -1.20 -6.78
N ALA A 60 -7.08 -0.40 -7.74
CA ALA A 60 -7.61 -0.38 -9.10
C ALA A 60 -7.45 -1.74 -9.81
N ASN A 61 -6.27 -2.38 -9.69
CA ASN A 61 -6.06 -3.71 -10.26
C ASN A 61 -6.92 -4.77 -9.56
N LEU A 62 -7.01 -4.73 -8.22
CA LEU A 62 -7.81 -5.68 -7.46
C LEU A 62 -9.30 -5.58 -7.82
N LYS A 63 -9.82 -4.36 -7.99
CA LYS A 63 -11.19 -4.14 -8.46
C LYS A 63 -11.45 -4.85 -9.79
N ALA A 64 -10.60 -4.63 -10.79
CA ALA A 64 -10.76 -5.24 -12.10
C ALA A 64 -10.75 -6.79 -12.02
N ILE A 65 -9.89 -7.35 -11.16
CA ILE A 65 -9.82 -8.80 -10.95
C ILE A 65 -11.09 -9.33 -10.27
N LEU A 66 -11.62 -8.63 -9.27
CA LEU A 66 -12.85 -9.02 -8.57
C LEU A 66 -14.08 -8.90 -9.47
N GLU A 67 -14.11 -7.93 -10.40
CA GLU A 67 -15.15 -7.81 -11.43
C GLU A 67 -15.17 -9.04 -12.37
N GLU A 68 -14.03 -9.68 -12.62
CA GLU A 68 -13.95 -10.91 -13.42
C GLU A 68 -14.04 -12.21 -12.58
N ASN A 69 -13.61 -12.15 -11.31
CA ASN A 69 -13.56 -13.29 -10.40
C ASN A 69 -13.95 -12.87 -8.98
N GLU A 70 -15.26 -12.82 -8.74
CA GLU A 70 -15.85 -12.46 -7.44
C GLU A 70 -15.54 -13.49 -6.33
N ALA A 71 -15.10 -14.71 -6.71
CA ALA A 71 -14.74 -15.77 -5.76
C ALA A 71 -13.29 -15.69 -5.26
N LEU A 72 -12.51 -14.69 -5.70
CA LEU A 72 -11.14 -14.51 -5.26
C LEU A 72 -11.07 -14.27 -3.76
N LYS A 73 -10.31 -15.09 -3.03
CA LYS A 73 -10.14 -14.95 -1.57
C LYS A 73 -8.82 -14.31 -1.19
N THR A 74 -7.78 -14.57 -1.98
CA THR A 74 -6.42 -14.14 -1.67
C THR A 74 -5.71 -13.58 -2.89
N PHE A 75 -4.73 -12.73 -2.67
CA PHE A 75 -3.88 -12.19 -3.73
C PHE A 75 -2.51 -11.86 -3.17
N LYS A 76 -1.54 -11.66 -4.06
CA LYS A 76 -0.24 -11.07 -3.71
C LYS A 76 -0.01 -9.83 -4.55
N VAL A 77 0.80 -8.92 -4.02
CA VAL A 77 1.24 -7.75 -4.77
C VAL A 77 2.70 -7.92 -5.13
N LYS A 78 3.04 -7.83 -6.41
CA LYS A 78 4.42 -7.78 -6.87
C LYS A 78 4.79 -6.33 -7.18
N LYS A 79 5.84 -5.84 -6.54
CA LYS A 79 6.48 -4.58 -6.94
C LYS A 79 7.55 -4.89 -7.99
N THR A 80 7.54 -4.16 -9.10
CA THR A 80 8.58 -4.21 -10.14
C THR A 80 9.09 -2.79 -10.40
N GLY A 81 10.40 -2.65 -10.61
CA GLY A 81 11.04 -1.33 -10.77
C GLY A 81 11.39 -0.64 -9.45
N GLU A 82 12.13 0.47 -9.55
CA GLU A 82 12.67 1.23 -8.44
C GLU A 82 12.47 2.74 -8.68
N GLY A 83 12.38 3.53 -7.61
CA GLY A 83 12.17 4.98 -7.71
C GLY A 83 10.82 5.35 -8.33
N LEU A 84 10.84 6.20 -9.36
CA LEU A 84 9.65 6.72 -10.05
C LEU A 84 8.98 5.68 -10.97
N ASP A 85 9.70 4.63 -11.37
CA ASP A 85 9.22 3.56 -12.23
C ASP A 85 8.66 2.36 -11.46
N ALA A 86 8.51 2.48 -10.14
CA ALA A 86 7.93 1.42 -9.32
C ALA A 86 6.47 1.14 -9.71
N ARG A 87 6.21 -0.06 -10.22
CA ARG A 87 4.88 -0.56 -10.56
C ARG A 87 4.47 -1.63 -9.56
N TYR A 88 3.18 -1.60 -9.19
CA TYR A 88 2.57 -2.60 -8.33
C TYR A 88 1.57 -3.39 -9.16
N THR A 89 1.75 -4.71 -9.22
CA THR A 89 0.87 -5.63 -9.94
C THR A 89 0.21 -6.56 -8.95
N VAL A 90 -1.12 -6.65 -8.99
CA VAL A 90 -1.90 -7.62 -8.21
C VAL A 90 -1.89 -8.94 -8.94
N ILE A 91 -1.53 -10.01 -8.24
CA ILE A 91 -1.54 -11.37 -8.75
C ILE A 91 -2.53 -12.14 -7.89
N PRO A 92 -3.69 -12.54 -8.43
CA PRO A 92 -4.68 -13.32 -7.69
C PRO A 92 -4.09 -14.67 -7.27
N LEU A 93 -4.43 -15.09 -6.06
CA LEU A 93 -4.12 -16.40 -5.51
C LEU A 93 -5.45 -17.11 -5.22
N SER A 94 -5.51 -18.41 -5.49
CA SER A 94 -6.74 -19.21 -5.44
C SER A 94 -7.50 -19.11 -4.11
#